data_AF-A0A813DXK5-F1
#
_entry.id   AF-A0A813DXK5-F1
#
_cell.length_a   1.000
_cell.length_b   1.000
_cell.length_c   1.000
_cell.angle_alpha   90.00
_cell.angle_beta   90.00
_cell.angle_gamma   90.00
#
_symmetry.space_group_name_H-M   'P 1'
#
loop_
_entity.id
_entity.type
_entity.pdbx_description
1 polymer ?
#
loop_
_entity_poly.entity_id
_entity_poly.type
_entity_poly.pdbx_seq_one_letter_code
_entity_poly.pdbx_strand_id
1 'polypeptide(L)'
;MVAEVDAKGDALVKFDGLQARQWVAKRNFARLRAPASTSADQLQEDLAGAFALSQRWQVDGLAEVLGERLERGLRAGSLAATLEVAVLHDASRLRAACLAFAQHSAQVRAAYDARSFTPTVLEALQLAFGTCSGAGSESLRGSKRLREVL
;
A
#
# COMPACT_ATOMS: atom_id res chain seq x y z
N MET A 1 18.49 -26.90 -3.35
CA MET A 1 18.49 -28.23 -2.68
C MET A 1 19.91 -28.63 -2.28
N VAL A 2 20.11 -29.19 -1.08
CA VAL A 2 21.42 -29.72 -0.64
C VAL A 2 21.67 -31.06 -1.32
N ALA A 3 22.84 -31.23 -1.93
CA ALA A 3 23.22 -32.44 -2.65
C ALA A 3 24.16 -33.34 -1.83
N GLU A 4 25.07 -32.74 -1.06
CA GLU A 4 26.08 -33.47 -0.28
C GLU A 4 26.55 -32.62 0.92
N VAL A 5 27.02 -33.26 1.98
CA VAL A 5 27.68 -32.63 3.13
C VAL A 5 28.99 -33.36 3.39
N ASP A 6 30.10 -32.62 3.51
CA ASP A 6 31.43 -33.21 3.72
C ASP A 6 31.71 -33.52 5.21
N ALA A 7 32.87 -34.12 5.49
CA ALA A 7 33.30 -34.46 6.84
C ALA A 7 33.53 -33.25 7.77
N LYS A 8 33.69 -32.04 7.21
CA LYS A 8 33.85 -30.79 7.97
C LYS A 8 32.50 -30.11 8.22
N GLY A 9 31.43 -30.60 7.59
CA GLY A 9 30.07 -30.07 7.68
C GLY A 9 29.78 -28.95 6.68
N ASP A 10 30.62 -28.79 5.65
CA ASP A 10 30.34 -27.91 4.52
C ASP A 10 29.33 -28.60 3.59
N ALA A 11 28.46 -27.83 2.93
CA ALA A 11 27.37 -28.39 2.11
C ALA A 11 27.52 -28.01 0.63
N LEU A 12 27.37 -28.99 -0.26
CA LEU A 12 27.23 -28.78 -1.69
C LEU A 12 25.77 -28.48 -2.01
N VAL A 13 25.47 -27.25 -2.44
CA VAL A 13 24.09 -26.79 -2.68
C VAL A 13 23.87 -26.56 -4.16
N LYS A 14 22.73 -27.02 -4.68
CA LYS A 14 22.17 -26.61 -5.97
C LYS A 14 21.22 -25.42 -5.75
N PHE A 15 21.60 -24.26 -6.26
CA PHE A 15 20.76 -23.07 -6.26
C PHE A 15 19.89 -23.03 -7.50
N ASP A 16 18.66 -22.55 -7.36
CA ASP A 16 17.77 -22.36 -8.50
C ASP A 16 18.29 -21.20 -9.37
N GLY A 17 18.28 -21.39 -10.69
CA GLY A 17 18.84 -20.44 -11.66
C GLY A 17 20.36 -20.51 -11.87
N LEU A 18 21.10 -21.31 -11.08
CA LEU A 18 22.52 -21.59 -11.33
C LEU A 18 22.72 -22.99 -11.92
N GLN A 19 23.52 -23.09 -12.98
CA GLN A 19 23.80 -24.36 -13.66
C GLN A 19 24.73 -25.27 -12.84
N ALA A 20 25.65 -24.67 -12.07
CA ALA A 20 26.64 -25.40 -11.28
C ALA A 20 26.26 -25.45 -9.79
N ARG A 21 26.61 -26.57 -9.15
CA ARG A 21 26.53 -26.72 -7.69
C ARG A 21 27.69 -25.96 -7.04
N GLN A 22 27.48 -25.41 -5.84
CA GLN A 22 28.50 -24.67 -5.11
C GLN A 22 28.63 -25.17 -3.69
N TRP A 23 29.88 -25.24 -3.19
CA TRP A 23 30.16 -25.53 -1.79
C TRP A 23 29.91 -24.30 -0.94
N VAL A 24 29.15 -24.48 0.13
CA VAL A 24 28.91 -23.46 1.15
C VAL A 24 29.53 -23.94 2.45
N ALA A 25 30.46 -23.14 2.98
CA ALA A 25 31.08 -23.46 4.26
C ALA A 25 30.04 -23.39 5.39
N LYS A 26 30.15 -24.27 6.41
CA LYS A 26 29.23 -24.31 7.56
C LYS A 26 29.03 -22.94 8.22
N ARG A 27 30.09 -22.15 8.34
CA ARG A 27 30.07 -20.79 8.89
C ARG A 27 29.18 -19.81 8.10
N ASN A 28 28.90 -20.10 6.83
CA ASN A 28 28.08 -19.26 5.95
C ASN A 28 26.61 -19.70 5.91
N PHE A 29 26.21 -20.77 6.59
CA PHE A 29 24.82 -21.24 6.55
C PHE A 29 23.83 -20.20 7.09
N ALA A 30 24.25 -19.36 8.04
CA ALA A 30 23.43 -18.26 8.51
C ALA A 30 23.07 -17.25 7.39
N ARG A 31 23.91 -17.13 6.36
CA ARG A 31 23.69 -16.26 5.19
C ARG A 31 22.79 -16.90 4.13
N LEU A 32 22.58 -18.21 4.19
CA LEU A 32 21.63 -18.94 3.33
C LEU A 32 20.19 -18.89 3.86
N ARG A 33 19.98 -18.31 5.05
CA ARG A 33 18.62 -18.07 5.53
C ARG A 33 17.97 -17.11 4.55
N ALA A 34 16.92 -17.57 3.88
CA ALA A 34 16.00 -16.63 3.25
C ALA A 34 15.58 -15.62 4.31
N PRO A 35 15.52 -14.31 4.00
CA PRO A 35 14.76 -13.42 4.86
C PRO A 35 13.38 -14.06 5.03
N ALA A 36 12.85 -14.05 6.26
CA ALA A 36 11.51 -14.56 6.54
C ALA A 36 10.60 -14.06 5.42
N SER A 37 9.92 -14.97 4.71
CA SER A 37 9.20 -14.67 3.47
C SER A 37 8.50 -13.33 3.60
N THR A 38 9.01 -12.30 2.92
CA THR A 38 8.50 -10.93 3.06
C THR A 38 7.02 -10.99 2.81
N SER A 39 6.22 -10.68 3.84
CA SER A 39 4.78 -10.70 3.67
C SER A 39 4.44 -9.73 2.56
N ALA A 40 3.37 -10.00 1.82
CA ALA A 40 2.97 -9.09 0.76
C ALA A 40 2.64 -7.69 1.29
N ASP A 41 2.26 -7.57 2.57
CA ASP A 41 2.09 -6.29 3.25
C ASP A 41 3.44 -5.59 3.48
N GLN A 42 4.47 -6.32 3.92
CA GLN A 42 5.82 -5.76 4.08
C GLN A 42 6.42 -5.30 2.75
N LEU A 43 6.22 -6.08 1.67
CA LEU A 43 6.64 -5.68 0.33
C LEU A 43 5.94 -4.39 -0.11
N GLN A 44 4.67 -4.25 0.22
CA GLN A 44 3.91 -3.04 -0.12
C GLN A 44 4.41 -1.83 0.67
N GLU A 45 4.76 -2.00 1.96
CA GLU A 45 5.39 -0.95 2.76
C GLU A 45 6.75 -0.53 2.19
N ASP A 46 7.58 -1.49 1.79
CA ASP A 46 8.87 -1.22 1.14
C ASP A 46 8.69 -0.43 -0.16
N LEU A 47 7.66 -0.77 -0.95
CA LEU A 47 7.30 -0.03 -2.17
C LEU A 47 6.80 1.39 -1.86
N ALA A 48 6.03 1.59 -0.78
CA ALA A 48 5.58 2.90 -0.35
C ALA A 48 6.77 3.76 0.11
N GLY A 49 7.72 3.18 0.83
CA GLY A 49 9.00 3.82 1.18
C GLY A 49 9.81 4.19 -0.06
N ALA A 50 9.94 3.29 -1.03
CA ALA A 50 10.63 3.56 -2.29
C ALA A 50 9.96 4.68 -3.10
N PHE A 51 8.63 4.76 -3.09
CA PHE A 51 7.88 5.84 -3.73
C PHE A 51 8.13 7.20 -3.06
N ALA A 52 8.09 7.25 -1.73
CA ALA A 52 8.41 8.48 -0.97
C ALA A 52 9.81 9.01 -1.31
N LEU A 53 10.76 8.09 -1.43
CA LEU A 53 12.13 8.38 -1.82
C LEU A 53 12.23 8.86 -3.27
N SER A 54 11.55 8.21 -4.23
CA SER A 54 11.58 8.63 -5.63
C SER A 54 10.95 10.02 -5.82
N GLN A 55 9.88 10.34 -5.08
CA GLN A 55 9.30 11.68 -5.03
C GLN A 55 10.28 12.70 -4.49
N ARG A 56 10.95 12.40 -3.37
CA ARG A 56 11.94 13.29 -2.74
C ARG A 56 13.13 13.61 -3.67
N TRP A 57 13.55 12.64 -4.50
CA TRP A 57 14.67 12.78 -5.43
C TRP A 57 14.26 13.05 -6.87
N GLN A 58 12.98 13.36 -7.14
CA GLN A 58 12.47 13.72 -8.46
C GLN A 58 12.79 12.67 -9.54
N VAL A 59 12.71 11.39 -9.16
CA VAL A 59 12.84 10.27 -10.09
C VAL A 59 11.45 9.92 -10.62
N ASP A 60 10.90 10.81 -11.44
CA ASP A 60 9.47 10.81 -11.83
C ASP A 60 9.02 9.50 -12.47
N GLY A 61 9.82 8.94 -13.39
CA GLY A 61 9.49 7.68 -14.05
C GLY A 61 9.42 6.48 -13.09
N LEU A 62 10.25 6.48 -12.03
CA LEU A 62 10.16 5.45 -10.99
C LEU A 62 8.94 5.69 -10.09
N ALA A 63 8.67 6.95 -9.74
CA ALA A 63 7.53 7.32 -8.92
C ALA A 63 6.21 6.92 -9.59
N GLU A 64 6.08 7.11 -10.89
CA GLU A 64 4.90 6.72 -11.67
C GLU A 64 4.69 5.20 -11.63
N VAL A 65 5.72 4.42 -11.95
CA VAL A 65 5.65 2.95 -11.93
C VAL A 65 5.34 2.41 -10.55
N LEU A 66 5.97 2.97 -9.50
CA LEU A 66 5.70 2.60 -8.12
C LEU A 66 4.27 2.98 -7.70
N GLY A 67 3.78 4.15 -8.10
CA GLY A 67 2.41 4.58 -7.86
C GLY A 67 1.39 3.62 -8.45
N GLU A 68 1.53 3.25 -9.72
CA GLU A 68 0.67 2.24 -10.34
C GLU A 68 0.76 0.87 -9.65
N ARG A 69 1.95 0.46 -9.24
CA ARG A 69 2.15 -0.82 -8.57
C ARG A 69 1.48 -0.83 -7.20
N LEU A 70 1.59 0.28 -6.47
CA LEU A 70 0.95 0.46 -5.18
C LEU A 70 -0.57 0.39 -5.33
N GLU A 71 -1.15 1.08 -6.31
CA GLU A 71 -2.59 1.03 -6.60
C GLU A 71 -3.09 -0.39 -6.88
N ARG A 72 -2.38 -1.15 -7.74
CA ARG A 72 -2.74 -2.55 -8.06
C ARG A 72 -2.57 -3.50 -6.88
N GLY A 73 -1.69 -3.17 -5.93
CA GLY A 73 -1.35 -3.99 -4.77
C GLY A 73 -2.09 -3.63 -3.48
N LEU A 74 -3.05 -2.69 -3.52
CA LEU A 74 -3.75 -2.19 -2.34
C LEU A 74 -4.48 -3.32 -1.58
N ARG A 75 -4.24 -3.38 -0.27
CA ARG A 75 -4.87 -4.32 0.67
C ARG A 75 -5.21 -3.60 1.97
N ALA A 76 -6.08 -4.20 2.77
CA ALA A 76 -6.47 -3.61 4.05
C ALA A 76 -5.28 -3.42 5.01
N GLY A 77 -4.34 -4.37 5.05
CA GLY A 77 -3.15 -4.30 5.91
C GLY A 77 -2.16 -3.20 5.51
N SER A 78 -1.98 -3.00 4.20
CA SER A 78 -1.01 -2.04 3.64
C SER A 78 -1.59 -0.67 3.30
N LEU A 79 -2.91 -0.48 3.49
CA LEU A 79 -3.59 0.78 3.18
C LEU A 79 -3.03 1.95 3.97
N ALA A 80 -2.76 1.76 5.27
CA ALA A 80 -2.30 2.84 6.15
C ALA A 80 -0.99 3.45 5.63
N ALA A 81 0.03 2.62 5.41
CA ALA A 81 1.31 3.05 4.88
C ALA A 81 1.18 3.70 3.49
N THR A 82 0.37 3.10 2.61
CA THR A 82 0.20 3.61 1.24
C THR A 82 -0.52 4.97 1.22
N LEU A 83 -1.57 5.14 2.02
CA LEU A 83 -2.33 6.38 2.10
C LEU A 83 -1.54 7.49 2.78
N GLU A 84 -0.77 7.17 3.83
CA GLU A 84 0.09 8.13 4.51
C GLU A 84 1.13 8.73 3.55
N VAL A 85 1.83 7.87 2.80
CA VAL A 85 2.79 8.31 1.78
C VAL A 85 2.10 9.14 0.70
N ALA A 86 0.90 8.74 0.26
CA ALA A 86 0.16 9.48 -0.75
C ALA A 86 -0.23 10.89 -0.28
N VAL A 87 -0.58 11.05 1.00
CA VAL A 87 -0.91 12.35 1.59
C VAL A 87 0.34 13.21 1.77
N LEU A 88 1.43 12.65 2.29
CA LEU A 88 2.68 13.38 2.57
C LEU A 88 3.35 13.90 1.30
N HIS A 89 3.23 13.16 0.19
CA HIS A 89 3.86 13.51 -1.10
C HIS A 89 2.88 14.08 -2.12
N ASP A 90 1.67 14.46 -1.70
CA ASP A 90 0.60 15.02 -2.55
C ASP A 90 0.31 14.19 -3.82
N ALA A 91 0.39 12.86 -3.70
CA ALA A 91 0.12 11.93 -4.78
C ALA A 91 -1.40 11.75 -4.97
N SER A 92 -2.03 12.73 -5.60
CA SER A 92 -3.49 12.84 -5.76
C SER A 92 -4.16 11.58 -6.33
N ARG A 93 -3.57 10.96 -7.37
CA ARG A 93 -4.10 9.74 -8.00
C ARG A 93 -4.09 8.54 -7.05
N LEU A 94 -2.96 8.29 -6.40
CA LEU A 94 -2.80 7.21 -5.43
C LEU A 94 -3.73 7.43 -4.21
N ARG A 95 -3.81 8.68 -3.72
CA ARG A 95 -4.72 9.06 -2.64
C ARG A 95 -6.17 8.76 -3.00
N ALA A 96 -6.62 9.14 -4.18
CA ALA A 96 -8.00 8.86 -4.63
C ALA A 96 -8.29 7.35 -4.70
N ALA A 97 -7.35 6.55 -5.19
CA ALA A 97 -7.48 5.09 -5.22
C ALA A 97 -7.57 4.49 -3.80
N CYS A 98 -6.73 4.94 -2.86
CA CYS A 98 -6.79 4.52 -1.46
C CYS A 98 -8.14 4.84 -0.82
N LEU A 99 -8.68 6.04 -1.04
CA LEU A 99 -9.97 6.45 -0.50
C LEU A 99 -11.13 5.65 -1.11
N ALA A 100 -11.10 5.42 -2.44
CA ALA A 100 -12.07 4.57 -3.11
C ALA A 100 -12.04 3.13 -2.56
N PHE A 101 -10.85 2.57 -2.33
CA PHE A 101 -10.72 1.25 -1.71
C PHE A 101 -11.29 1.23 -0.28
N ALA A 102 -10.99 2.25 0.53
CA ALA A 102 -11.46 2.35 1.91
C ALA A 102 -12.99 2.35 2.01
N GLN A 103 -13.69 2.98 1.06
CA GLN A 103 -15.16 3.02 1.03
C GLN A 103 -15.80 1.63 0.88
N HIS A 104 -15.14 0.71 0.18
CA HIS A 104 -15.66 -0.63 -0.13
C HIS A 104 -15.17 -1.71 0.86
N SER A 105 -14.23 -1.38 1.75
CA SER A 105 -13.63 -2.36 2.66
C SER A 105 -14.20 -2.26 4.08
N ALA A 106 -14.94 -3.29 4.49
CA ALA A 106 -15.48 -3.40 5.85
C ALA A 106 -14.37 -3.48 6.91
N GLN A 107 -13.24 -4.13 6.59
CA GLN A 107 -12.10 -4.24 7.49
C GLN A 107 -11.47 -2.87 7.76
N VAL A 108 -11.34 -2.02 6.73
CA VAL A 108 -10.80 -0.66 6.88
C VAL A 108 -11.73 0.21 7.70
N ARG A 109 -13.05 0.07 7.50
CA ARG A 109 -14.06 0.77 8.30
C ARG A 109 -13.99 0.38 9.77
N ALA A 110 -13.92 -0.92 10.08
CA ALA A 110 -13.77 -1.40 11.45
C ALA A 110 -12.47 -0.89 12.11
N ALA A 111 -11.36 -0.86 11.37
CA ALA A 111 -10.10 -0.29 11.84
C ALA A 111 -10.16 1.24 12.07
N TYR A 112 -10.91 1.96 11.22
CA TYR A 112 -11.16 3.39 11.37
C TYR A 112 -12.01 3.69 12.61
N ASP A 113 -13.09 2.93 12.83
CA ASP A 113 -13.94 3.05 14.02
C ASP A 113 -13.17 2.73 15.31
N ALA A 114 -12.24 1.77 15.25
CA ALA A 114 -11.31 1.44 16.32
C ALA A 114 -10.17 2.47 16.51
N ARG A 115 -10.09 3.50 15.65
CA ARG A 115 -9.01 4.51 15.63
C ARG A 115 -7.60 3.91 15.63
N SER A 116 -7.40 2.81 14.89
CA SER A 116 -6.11 2.11 14.85
C SER A 116 -5.11 2.70 13.85
N PHE A 117 -5.46 3.78 13.15
CA PHE A 117 -4.61 4.44 12.15
C PHE A 117 -3.87 5.65 12.71
N THR A 118 -2.83 6.09 12.01
CA THR A 118 -2.13 7.35 12.29
C THR A 118 -3.05 8.56 12.09
N PRO A 119 -2.82 9.70 12.79
CA PRO A 119 -3.68 10.87 12.69
C PRO A 119 -3.85 11.37 11.24
N THR A 120 -2.77 11.38 10.46
CA THR A 120 -2.76 11.77 9.05
C THR A 120 -3.69 10.91 8.19
N VAL A 121 -3.70 9.60 8.44
CA VAL A 121 -4.57 8.66 7.73
C VAL A 121 -6.02 8.84 8.17
N LEU A 122 -6.28 9.06 9.46
CA LEU A 122 -7.63 9.31 9.97
C LEU A 122 -8.24 10.58 9.36
N GLU A 123 -7.49 11.68 9.29
CA GLU A 123 -7.93 12.94 8.66
C GLU A 123 -8.24 12.73 7.16
N ALA A 124 -7.39 11.98 6.46
CA ALA A 124 -7.65 11.67 5.05
C ALA A 124 -8.90 10.79 4.85
N LEU A 125 -9.12 9.81 5.73
CA LEU A 125 -10.26 8.90 5.68
C LEU A 125 -11.58 9.57 6.10
N GLN A 126 -11.54 10.62 6.93
CA GLN A 126 -12.73 11.41 7.26
C GLN A 126 -13.41 11.96 6.00
N LEU A 127 -12.66 12.32 4.97
CA LEU A 127 -13.22 12.77 3.69
C LEU A 127 -13.98 11.64 2.96
N ALA A 128 -13.48 10.41 3.05
CA ALA A 128 -14.09 9.26 2.40
C ALA A 128 -15.32 8.71 3.14
N PHE A 129 -15.34 8.80 4.48
CA PHE A 129 -16.44 8.29 5.30
C PHE A 129 -17.46 9.37 5.71
N GLY A 130 -17.04 10.64 5.79
CA GLY A 130 -17.92 11.77 6.09
C GLY A 130 -18.85 12.14 4.93
N THR A 131 -18.52 11.76 3.70
CA THR A 131 -19.32 12.06 2.50
C THR A 131 -20.56 11.18 2.32
N CYS A 132 -20.81 10.19 3.19
CA CYS A 132 -22.03 9.37 3.13
C CYS A 132 -23.22 9.90 3.97
N SER A 133 -23.14 11.10 4.57
CA SER A 133 -24.28 11.73 5.28
C SER A 133 -24.82 12.96 4.54
N GLY A 134 -25.25 12.76 3.29
CA GLY A 134 -25.72 13.86 2.45
C GLY A 134 -26.43 13.44 1.16
N ALA A 135 -27.16 12.33 1.16
CA ALA A 135 -28.10 11.98 0.10
C ALA A 135 -29.47 11.70 0.71
N GLY A 136 -30.14 12.76 1.19
CA GLY A 136 -31.47 12.67 1.76
C GLY A 136 -32.01 14.03 2.21
N SER A 137 -32.96 14.53 1.41
CA SER A 137 -33.97 15.55 1.74
C SER A 137 -33.55 16.98 2.05
N GLU A 138 -33.68 17.87 1.05
CA GLU A 138 -34.29 19.21 1.13
C GLU A 138 -34.40 19.73 -0.32
N SER A 139 -35.44 20.40 -0.82
CA SER A 139 -36.78 20.69 -0.34
C SER A 139 -37.49 21.25 -1.57
N LEU A 140 -38.58 20.62 -2.00
CA LEU A 140 -39.61 21.26 -2.80
C LEU A 140 -40.09 22.51 -2.03
N ARG A 141 -39.56 23.70 -2.37
CA ARG A 141 -40.07 24.97 -1.85
C ARG A 141 -40.06 26.03 -2.94
N GLY A 142 -41.21 26.18 -3.58
CA GLY A 142 -41.79 27.46 -3.93
C GLY A 142 -41.07 28.32 -4.98
N SER A 143 -41.41 28.10 -6.25
CA SER A 143 -41.49 29.21 -7.21
C SER A 143 -42.87 29.25 -7.86
N LYS A 144 -43.83 29.74 -7.06
CA LYS A 144 -45.02 30.43 -7.58
C LYS A 144 -44.91 31.89 -7.15
N ARG A 145 -44.62 32.77 -8.10
CA ARG A 145 -45.20 34.13 -8.28
C ARG A 145 -45.05 34.43 -9.77
N LEU A 146 -46.13 34.31 -10.55
CA LEU A 146 -47.11 35.37 -10.86
C LEU A 146 -46.40 36.59 -11.47
N ARG A 147 -46.42 36.72 -12.80
CA ARG A 147 -47.42 37.45 -13.63
C ARG A 147 -47.13 38.95 -13.71
N GLU A 148 -47.09 39.41 -14.96
CA GLU A 148 -47.51 40.72 -15.46
C GLU A 148 -46.76 41.96 -14.95
N VAL A 149 -46.11 42.67 -15.89
CA VAL A 149 -46.33 44.07 -16.28
C VAL A 149 -45.09 44.54 -17.05
N LEU A 150 -45.20 44.57 -18.38
CA LEU A 150 -44.83 45.66 -19.31
C LEU A 150 -44.97 45.16 -20.76
#